data_AF-A0AAQ4E3W9-F1
#
_entry.id   AF-A0AAQ4E3W9-F1
#
_cell.length_a   1.000
_cell.length_b   1.000
_cell.length_c   1.000
_cell.angle_alpha   90.00
_cell.angle_beta   90.00
_cell.angle_gamma   90.00
#
_symmetry.space_group_name_H-M   'P 1'
#
loop_
_entity.id
_entity.type
_entity.pdbx_description
1 polymer ?
#
loop_
_entity_poly.entity_id
_entity_poly.type
_entity_poly.pdbx_seq_one_letter_code
_entity_poly.pdbx_strand_id
1 'polypeptide(L)'
;MRGGCSTTRPPLRAKPCCEENLDYLERIPRTSRKHGSLTLEHYTEIKEYLSSAFDCVHHPLGYLLDGLVGVFRLTYCGIGVHPRLLVHAVEEVRSFCHRLYELVRILFPDLPHSSKPMVLTTLGDIESPDDFFDVTGECITPNTLIQPVLLPRLYPSLSTLYALNNEQEDRHYWERLLKWNKQSDLALMTFLGVDEKFMSLKFPDKIFTMERNRVSSIKDECFTNAIDALQHISTAFTAFDKLQAIRQTFEEINKEVQKGLGDFLWNMDDLFPVFQYVVVRARIRNLGSEIHFVDDLMERHFQNGELGIMFTTVKVSNMFNNLLHIMHSSQICVQCGKL
;
A
#
# COMPACT_ATOMS: atom_id res chain seq x y z
N MET A 1 -59.54 10.13 14.91
CA MET A 1 -59.05 10.35 13.54
C MET A 1 -57.62 9.86 13.45
N ARG A 2 -57.29 9.20 12.34
CA ARG A 2 -56.09 8.39 12.08
C ARG A 2 -54.82 9.24 11.99
N GLY A 3 -53.67 8.61 12.24
CA GLY A 3 -52.37 9.13 11.76
C GLY A 3 -51.15 8.54 12.45
N GLY A 4 -50.94 7.21 12.39
CA GLY A 4 -49.66 6.60 12.75
C GLY A 4 -48.66 6.80 11.61
N CYS A 5 -47.53 7.46 11.86
CA CYS A 5 -46.46 7.64 10.89
C CYS A 5 -45.37 6.57 11.11
N SER A 6 -45.50 5.46 10.41
CA SER A 6 -44.49 4.43 10.26
C SER A 6 -43.39 4.91 9.31
N THR A 7 -42.25 5.31 9.83
CA THR A 7 -41.03 5.58 9.05
C THR A 7 -40.23 4.29 8.91
N THR A 8 -40.64 3.44 7.97
CA THR A 8 -39.84 2.31 7.48
C THR A 8 -38.64 2.85 6.70
N ARG A 9 -37.43 2.72 7.25
CA ARG A 9 -36.17 2.86 6.50
C ARG A 9 -36.18 1.86 5.33
N PRO A 10 -35.78 2.26 4.11
CA PRO A 10 -35.59 1.29 3.04
C PRO A 10 -34.41 0.37 3.38
N PRO A 11 -34.49 -0.95 3.10
CA PRO A 11 -33.33 -1.82 3.22
C PRO A 11 -32.29 -1.40 2.18
N LEU A 12 -31.03 -1.34 2.62
CA LEU A 12 -29.88 -1.21 1.74
C LEU A 12 -29.97 -2.32 0.69
N ARG A 13 -30.07 -1.92 -0.58
CA ARG A 13 -30.14 -2.81 -1.74
C ARG A 13 -28.91 -3.72 -1.72
N ALA A 14 -29.09 -4.97 -1.33
CA ALA A 14 -28.08 -6.00 -1.52
C ALA A 14 -27.75 -6.09 -3.01
N LYS A 15 -26.45 -6.11 -3.35
CA LYS A 15 -26.01 -6.42 -4.71
C LYS A 15 -26.57 -7.81 -5.06
N PRO A 16 -27.13 -8.02 -6.26
CA PRO A 16 -27.55 -9.35 -6.67
C PRO A 16 -26.30 -10.24 -6.74
N CYS A 17 -26.24 -11.29 -5.92
CA CYS A 17 -25.31 -12.39 -6.13
C CYS A 17 -25.60 -12.97 -7.51
N CYS A 18 -24.57 -13.13 -8.34
CA CYS A 18 -24.68 -13.90 -9.58
C CYS A 18 -25.09 -15.33 -9.21
N GLU A 19 -26.31 -15.74 -9.59
CA GLU A 19 -26.90 -17.04 -9.23
C GLU A 19 -26.06 -18.24 -9.70
N GLU A 20 -25.20 -18.06 -10.71
CA GLU A 20 -24.33 -19.11 -11.26
C GLU A 20 -23.18 -19.56 -10.32
N ASN A 21 -22.88 -18.82 -9.24
CA ASN A 21 -21.75 -19.12 -8.33
C ASN A 21 -22.14 -19.91 -7.06
N LEU A 22 -23.42 -20.20 -6.85
CA LEU A 22 -23.86 -20.87 -5.61
C LEU A 22 -23.47 -22.35 -5.57
N ASP A 23 -23.55 -23.06 -6.70
CA ASP A 23 -23.23 -24.49 -6.80
C ASP A 23 -21.76 -24.78 -6.45
N TYR A 24 -20.84 -23.87 -6.79
CA TYR A 24 -19.42 -23.97 -6.45
C TYR A 24 -19.17 -23.79 -4.95
N LEU A 25 -20.00 -22.99 -4.27
CA LEU A 25 -19.87 -22.70 -2.83
C LEU A 25 -20.47 -23.78 -1.93
N GLU A 26 -21.29 -24.69 -2.47
CA GLU A 26 -21.89 -25.79 -1.70
C GLU A 26 -20.85 -26.79 -1.17
N ARG A 27 -19.66 -26.87 -1.80
CA ARG A 27 -18.61 -27.82 -1.42
C ARG A 27 -17.30 -27.11 -1.18
N ILE A 28 -16.74 -27.35 0.00
CA ILE A 28 -15.37 -26.93 0.33
C ILE A 28 -14.41 -27.69 -0.61
N PRO A 29 -13.48 -27.00 -1.31
CA PRO A 29 -12.44 -27.62 -2.10
C PRO A 29 -11.73 -28.71 -1.29
N ARG A 30 -11.55 -29.89 -1.88
CA ARG A 30 -10.99 -31.03 -1.14
C ARG A 30 -9.56 -30.72 -0.73
N THR A 31 -9.32 -30.69 0.58
CA THR A 31 -7.97 -30.72 1.18
C THR A 31 -7.14 -31.84 0.56
N SER A 32 -5.86 -31.58 0.32
CA SER A 32 -4.93 -32.53 -0.28
C SER A 32 -5.03 -33.86 0.47
N ARG A 33 -5.24 -34.98 -0.24
CA ARG A 33 -5.32 -36.33 0.37
C ARG A 33 -4.03 -36.73 1.10
N LYS A 34 -2.95 -35.97 0.95
CA LYS A 34 -1.72 -36.06 1.75
C LYS A 34 -1.74 -34.93 2.78
N HIS A 35 -2.03 -35.28 4.04
CA HIS A 35 -1.83 -34.37 5.16
C HIS A 35 -0.41 -33.78 5.12
N GLY A 36 -0.30 -32.46 5.05
CA GLY A 36 0.96 -31.74 5.24
C GLY A 36 1.73 -31.31 4.00
N SER A 37 1.16 -31.34 2.79
CA SER A 37 1.78 -30.68 1.62
C SER A 37 0.76 -29.80 0.91
N LEU A 38 0.79 -28.51 1.26
CA LEU A 38 0.00 -27.47 0.60
C LEU A 38 0.73 -27.09 -0.70
N THR A 39 0.11 -27.31 -1.85
CA THR A 39 0.69 -26.89 -3.14
C THR A 39 0.23 -25.47 -3.50
N LEU A 40 0.98 -24.78 -4.35
CA LEU A 40 0.63 -23.43 -4.83
C LEU A 40 -0.73 -23.41 -5.56
N GLU A 41 -1.01 -24.45 -6.35
CA GLU A 41 -2.30 -24.63 -7.02
C GLU A 41 -3.44 -24.74 -6.01
N HIS A 42 -3.27 -25.56 -4.98
CA HIS A 42 -4.30 -25.74 -3.94
C HIS A 42 -4.51 -24.45 -3.13
N TYR A 43 -3.44 -23.72 -2.83
CA TYR A 43 -3.55 -22.43 -2.16
C TYR A 43 -4.32 -21.39 -3.00
N THR A 44 -4.12 -21.40 -4.32
CA THR A 44 -4.86 -20.52 -5.24
C THR A 44 -6.35 -20.88 -5.26
N GLU A 45 -6.69 -22.17 -5.33
CA GLU A 45 -8.08 -22.64 -5.21
C GLU A 45 -8.74 -22.21 -3.88
N ILE A 46 -8.00 -22.29 -2.77
CA ILE A 46 -8.49 -21.84 -1.45
C ILE A 46 -8.77 -20.33 -1.49
N LYS A 47 -7.89 -19.52 -2.08
CA LYS A 47 -8.07 -18.07 -2.22
C LYS A 47 -9.33 -17.72 -3.02
N GLU A 48 -9.51 -18.37 -4.17
CA GLU A 48 -10.66 -18.14 -5.05
C GLU A 48 -11.98 -18.54 -4.37
N TYR A 49 -11.99 -19.69 -3.69
CA TYR A 49 -13.13 -20.13 -2.88
C TYR A 49 -13.45 -19.15 -1.77
N LEU A 50 -12.45 -18.73 -0.98
CA LEU A 50 -12.66 -17.79 0.12
C LEU A 50 -13.17 -16.44 -0.37
N SER A 51 -12.61 -15.89 -1.46
CA SER A 51 -13.10 -14.64 -2.06
C SER A 51 -14.58 -14.75 -2.40
N SER A 52 -14.97 -15.84 -3.08
CA SER A 52 -16.35 -16.10 -3.47
C SER A 52 -17.27 -16.31 -2.26
N ALA A 53 -16.80 -17.04 -1.24
CA ALA A 53 -17.54 -17.36 -0.03
C ALA A 53 -17.78 -16.14 0.87
N PHE A 54 -16.82 -15.22 0.95
CA PHE A 54 -16.95 -13.97 1.71
C PHE A 54 -17.78 -12.91 0.96
N ASP A 55 -17.83 -12.97 -0.37
CA ASP A 55 -18.68 -12.10 -1.20
C ASP A 55 -20.14 -12.58 -1.29
N CYS A 56 -20.41 -13.85 -0.97
CA CYS A 56 -21.75 -14.41 -0.96
C CYS A 56 -22.52 -14.11 0.35
N VAL A 57 -23.63 -13.37 0.26
CA VAL A 57 -24.48 -13.00 1.41
C VAL A 57 -25.14 -14.21 2.08
N HIS A 58 -25.38 -15.28 1.33
CA HIS A 58 -26.01 -16.51 1.83
C HIS A 58 -25.02 -17.46 2.50
N HIS A 59 -23.72 -17.25 2.29
CA HIS A 59 -22.69 -18.06 2.90
C HIS A 59 -22.41 -17.59 4.34
N PRO A 60 -22.23 -18.48 5.33
CA PRO A 60 -21.99 -18.09 6.73
C PRO A 60 -20.80 -17.15 6.91
N LEU A 61 -19.73 -17.33 6.13
CA LEU A 61 -18.56 -16.44 6.15
C LEU A 61 -18.89 -15.03 5.63
N GLY A 62 -19.69 -14.92 4.57
CA GLY A 62 -20.12 -13.63 4.04
C GLY A 62 -21.04 -12.89 5.02
N TYR A 63 -21.99 -13.60 5.63
CA TYR A 63 -22.85 -13.04 6.69
C TYR A 63 -22.04 -12.57 7.92
N LEU A 64 -21.08 -13.37 8.37
CA LEU A 64 -20.18 -13.00 9.46
C LEU A 64 -19.38 -11.74 9.11
N LEU A 65 -18.80 -11.69 7.91
CA LEU A 65 -18.00 -10.56 7.46
C LEU A 65 -18.83 -9.28 7.36
N ASP A 66 -20.05 -9.35 6.82
CA ASP A 66 -20.95 -8.19 6.75
C ASP A 66 -21.33 -7.69 8.16
N GLY A 67 -21.60 -8.60 9.09
CA GLY A 67 -21.83 -8.26 10.50
C GLY A 67 -20.63 -7.55 11.15
N LEU A 68 -19.42 -8.08 10.99
CA LEU A 68 -18.18 -7.49 11.52
C LEU A 68 -17.91 -6.11 10.92
N VAL A 69 -18.04 -5.97 9.60
CA VAL A 69 -17.89 -4.69 8.90
C VAL A 69 -18.96 -3.70 9.38
N GLY A 70 -20.20 -4.15 9.59
CA GLY A 70 -21.28 -3.35 10.14
C GLY A 70 -20.96 -2.79 11.52
N VAL A 71 -20.52 -3.63 12.46
CA VAL A 71 -20.12 -3.22 13.81
C VAL A 71 -18.93 -2.26 13.78
N PHE A 72 -17.93 -2.55 12.94
CA PHE A 72 -16.77 -1.68 12.78
C PHE A 72 -17.17 -0.28 12.30
N ARG A 73 -18.04 -0.20 11.29
CA ARG A 73 -18.54 1.08 10.77
C ARG A 73 -19.38 1.83 11.79
N LEU A 74 -20.20 1.13 12.59
CA LEU A 74 -20.96 1.77 13.66
C LEU A 74 -20.06 2.33 14.78
N THR A 75 -18.89 1.74 14.99
CA THR A 75 -17.96 2.12 16.06
C THR A 75 -17.02 3.25 15.62
N TYR A 76 -16.50 3.19 14.39
CA TYR A 76 -15.44 4.09 13.91
C TYR A 76 -15.86 5.03 12.78
N CYS A 77 -17.08 4.93 12.25
CA CYS A 77 -17.60 5.89 11.29
C CYS A 77 -18.73 6.73 11.90
N GLY A 78 -18.75 8.01 11.55
CA GLY A 78 -19.82 8.91 11.97
C GLY A 78 -19.39 10.36 12.02
N ILE A 79 -20.32 11.21 12.41
CA ILE A 79 -20.06 12.63 12.66
C ILE A 79 -19.31 12.72 14.00
N GLY A 80 -18.14 13.36 14.00
CA GLY A 80 -17.36 13.59 15.23
C GLY A 80 -16.37 12.48 15.61
N VAL A 81 -15.98 11.61 14.66
CA VAL A 81 -14.91 10.62 14.88
C VAL A 81 -13.62 11.31 15.30
N HIS A 82 -12.96 10.77 16.34
CA HIS A 82 -11.75 11.36 16.92
C HIS A 82 -10.50 10.56 16.52
N PRO A 83 -9.36 11.22 16.19
CA PRO A 83 -8.08 10.57 15.88
C PRO A 83 -7.61 9.47 16.85
N ARG A 84 -7.91 9.58 18.15
CA ARG A 84 -7.47 8.63 19.18
C ARG A 84 -8.08 7.24 19.02
N LEU A 85 -9.17 7.13 18.26
CA LEU A 85 -9.79 5.85 17.95
C LEU A 85 -8.96 5.01 16.97
N LEU A 86 -7.99 5.61 16.27
CA LEU A 86 -7.17 4.91 15.28
C LEU A 86 -6.49 3.67 15.88
N VAL A 87 -5.84 3.81 17.04
CA VAL A 87 -5.13 2.70 17.70
C VAL A 87 -6.07 1.54 18.00
N HIS A 88 -7.30 1.84 18.45
CA HIS A 88 -8.30 0.82 18.75
C HIS A 88 -8.84 0.16 17.48
N ALA A 89 -9.09 0.95 16.44
CA ALA A 89 -9.54 0.45 15.15
C ALA A 89 -8.52 -0.52 14.51
N VAL A 90 -7.23 -0.17 14.57
CA VAL A 90 -6.14 -1.02 14.07
C VAL A 90 -6.08 -2.34 14.86
N GLU A 91 -6.17 -2.28 16.19
CA GLU A 91 -6.13 -3.50 17.01
C GLU A 91 -7.36 -4.39 16.78
N GLU A 92 -8.52 -3.80 16.54
CA GLU A 92 -9.72 -4.55 16.17
C GLU A 92 -9.60 -5.22 14.80
N VAL A 93 -8.98 -4.55 13.81
CA VAL A 93 -8.67 -5.15 12.51
C VAL A 93 -7.73 -6.34 12.66
N ARG A 94 -6.67 -6.22 13.48
CA ARG A 94 -5.76 -7.36 13.77
C ARG A 94 -6.50 -8.52 14.42
N SER A 95 -7.38 -8.22 15.40
CA SER A 95 -8.23 -9.21 16.06
C SER A 95 -9.19 -9.91 15.08
N PHE A 96 -9.81 -9.16 14.16
CA PHE A 96 -10.66 -9.72 13.12
C PHE A 96 -9.88 -10.63 12.17
N CYS A 97 -8.70 -10.20 11.71
CA CYS A 97 -7.83 -11.03 10.86
C CYS A 97 -7.50 -12.35 11.54
N HIS A 98 -7.05 -12.31 12.79
CA HIS A 98 -6.70 -13.51 13.56
C HIS A 98 -7.90 -14.44 13.73
N ARG A 99 -9.06 -13.93 14.18
CA ARG A 99 -10.24 -14.75 14.46
C ARG A 99 -10.87 -15.34 13.19
N LEU A 100 -10.91 -14.58 12.10
CA LEU A 100 -11.37 -15.07 10.81
C LEU A 100 -10.43 -16.14 10.26
N TYR A 101 -9.12 -15.97 10.42
CA TYR A 101 -8.15 -16.98 10.00
C TYR A 101 -8.33 -18.31 10.74
N GLU A 102 -8.54 -18.28 12.06
CA GLU A 102 -8.81 -19.51 12.83
C GLU A 102 -10.08 -20.23 12.34
N LEU A 103 -11.13 -19.49 11.95
CA LEU A 103 -12.32 -20.09 11.33
C LEU A 103 -12.02 -20.70 9.96
N VAL A 104 -11.25 -20.00 9.12
CA VAL A 104 -10.84 -20.51 7.81
C VAL A 104 -9.99 -21.79 7.96
N ARG A 105 -9.14 -21.87 8.98
CA ARG A 105 -8.35 -23.08 9.28
C ARG A 105 -9.18 -24.27 9.74
N ILE A 106 -10.38 -24.06 10.31
CA ILE A 106 -11.32 -25.17 10.58
C ILE A 106 -11.83 -25.76 9.25
N LEU A 107 -12.02 -24.92 8.23
CA LEU A 107 -12.44 -25.35 6.89
C LEU A 107 -11.28 -25.96 6.09
N PHE A 108 -10.07 -25.42 6.27
CA PHE A 108 -8.85 -25.81 5.57
C PHE A 108 -7.71 -26.10 6.57
N PRO A 109 -7.69 -27.30 7.17
CA PRO A 109 -6.67 -27.67 8.17
C PRO A 109 -5.24 -27.73 7.62
N ASP A 110 -5.06 -27.79 6.30
CA ASP A 110 -3.76 -27.79 5.63
C ASP A 110 -3.04 -26.41 5.67
N LEU A 111 -3.75 -25.33 6.05
CA LEU A 111 -3.16 -24.00 6.18
C LEU A 111 -2.21 -23.93 7.39
N PRO A 112 -1.14 -23.10 7.35
CA PRO A 112 -0.18 -22.99 8.45
C PRO A 112 -0.78 -22.43 9.74
N HIS A 113 -0.15 -22.68 10.89
CA HIS A 113 -0.58 -22.05 12.14
C HIS A 113 -0.26 -20.54 12.11
N SER A 114 -1.09 -19.72 12.75
CA SER A 114 -0.90 -18.26 12.85
C SER A 114 0.46 -17.86 13.45
N SER A 115 1.13 -18.75 14.17
CA SER A 115 2.46 -18.55 14.76
C SER A 115 3.65 -18.89 13.85
N LYS A 116 3.43 -19.49 12.67
CA LYS A 116 4.50 -19.90 11.75
C LYS A 116 4.11 -19.56 10.31
N PRO A 117 4.65 -18.49 9.70
CA PRO A 117 4.45 -18.23 8.28
C PRO A 117 5.08 -19.37 7.47
N MET A 118 4.40 -19.80 6.40
CA MET A 118 4.88 -20.84 5.48
C MET A 118 5.10 -20.22 4.11
N VAL A 119 6.19 -20.56 3.44
CA VAL A 119 6.49 -20.06 2.09
C VAL A 119 6.28 -21.20 1.12
N LEU A 120 5.41 -21.00 0.13
CA LEU A 120 5.24 -21.94 -0.98
C LEU A 120 6.07 -21.50 -2.17
N THR A 121 7.04 -22.31 -2.56
CA THR A 121 7.83 -22.09 -3.77
C THR A 121 7.44 -23.12 -4.83
N THR A 122 7.53 -22.75 -6.11
CA THR A 122 7.26 -23.62 -7.28
C THR A 122 8.10 -24.92 -7.32
N LEU A 123 9.13 -25.04 -6.47
CA LEU A 123 10.04 -26.17 -6.35
C LEU A 123 9.87 -27.01 -5.06
N GLY A 124 8.90 -26.67 -4.19
CA GLY A 124 8.66 -27.36 -2.91
C GLY A 124 9.03 -26.52 -1.68
N ASP A 125 8.54 -26.98 -0.52
CA ASP A 125 8.54 -26.29 0.78
C ASP A 125 9.94 -25.85 1.24
N ILE A 126 10.12 -24.57 1.60
CA ILE A 126 11.28 -24.09 2.36
C ILE A 126 10.79 -23.56 3.71
N GLU A 127 11.28 -24.14 4.80
CA GLU A 127 10.81 -23.92 6.17
C GLU A 127 11.27 -22.59 6.82
N SER A 128 11.88 -21.66 6.08
CA SER A 128 12.44 -20.42 6.65
C SER A 128 12.04 -19.15 5.89
N PRO A 129 11.35 -18.18 6.54
CA PRO A 129 11.00 -16.87 5.98
C PRO A 129 12.20 -15.94 5.71
N ASP A 130 13.39 -16.27 6.22
CA ASP A 130 14.53 -15.35 6.25
C ASP A 130 15.32 -15.31 4.92
N ASP A 131 15.19 -16.31 4.05
CA ASP A 131 15.93 -16.42 2.76
C ASP A 131 15.09 -16.03 1.53
N PHE A 132 14.13 -15.12 1.70
CA PHE A 132 13.04 -14.81 0.76
C PHE A 132 13.45 -14.13 -0.58
N PHE A 133 14.74 -13.99 -0.88
CA PHE A 133 15.19 -12.86 -1.71
C PHE A 133 15.29 -13.06 -3.23
N ASP A 134 14.92 -14.21 -3.81
CA ASP A 134 15.04 -14.37 -5.27
C ASP A 134 14.09 -15.39 -5.94
N VAL A 135 13.01 -15.82 -5.29
CA VAL A 135 12.10 -16.79 -5.92
C VAL A 135 10.66 -16.33 -5.83
N THR A 136 9.95 -16.55 -6.93
CA THR A 136 8.52 -16.45 -7.20
C THR A 136 7.65 -17.30 -6.24
N GLY A 137 7.98 -17.32 -4.95
CA GLY A 137 7.26 -18.01 -3.90
C GLY A 137 6.23 -17.11 -3.23
N GLU A 138 5.11 -17.69 -2.86
CA GLU A 138 4.00 -17.01 -2.21
C GLU A 138 4.08 -17.23 -0.69
N CYS A 139 4.24 -16.14 0.08
CA CYS A 139 4.23 -16.21 1.54
C CYS A 139 2.78 -16.39 2.04
N ILE A 140 2.53 -17.48 2.74
CA ILE A 140 1.25 -17.78 3.36
C ILE A 140 1.29 -17.36 4.80
N THR A 141 0.57 -16.28 5.07
CA THR A 141 0.31 -15.80 6.43
C THR A 141 -1.19 -15.64 6.64
N PRO A 142 -1.64 -15.53 7.90
CA PRO A 142 -3.03 -15.19 8.19
C PRO A 142 -3.47 -13.91 7.48
N ASN A 143 -2.56 -12.95 7.36
CA ASN A 143 -2.84 -11.65 6.80
C ASN A 143 -2.92 -11.70 5.26
N THR A 144 -2.06 -12.46 4.57
CA THR A 144 -2.13 -12.57 3.10
C THR A 144 -3.40 -13.25 2.61
N LEU A 145 -4.08 -14.02 3.45
CA LEU A 145 -5.35 -14.68 3.11
C LEU A 145 -6.58 -13.83 3.48
N ILE A 146 -6.59 -13.23 4.67
CA ILE A 146 -7.78 -12.54 5.20
C ILE A 146 -7.81 -11.05 4.84
N GLN A 147 -6.66 -10.36 4.86
CA GLN A 147 -6.62 -8.92 4.61
C GLN A 147 -7.16 -8.52 3.23
N PRO A 148 -6.86 -9.25 2.12
CA PRO A 148 -7.41 -8.91 0.80
C PRO A 148 -8.94 -8.92 0.73
N VAL A 149 -9.60 -9.71 1.58
CA VAL A 149 -11.06 -9.80 1.64
C VAL A 149 -11.65 -8.79 2.64
N LEU A 150 -11.00 -8.64 3.79
CA LEU A 150 -11.47 -7.80 4.90
C LEU A 150 -11.19 -6.31 4.68
N LEU A 151 -9.95 -5.95 4.33
CA LEU A 151 -9.49 -4.56 4.29
C LEU A 151 -10.23 -3.71 3.24
N PRO A 152 -10.55 -4.17 2.01
CA PRO A 152 -11.30 -3.32 1.07
C PRO A 152 -12.63 -2.81 1.62
N ARG A 153 -13.27 -3.57 2.53
CA ARG A 153 -14.54 -3.19 3.18
C ARG A 153 -14.33 -2.26 4.38
N LEU A 154 -13.22 -2.38 5.09
CA LEU A 154 -12.88 -1.55 6.26
C LEU A 154 -12.08 -0.29 5.91
N TYR A 155 -11.40 -0.29 4.77
CA TYR A 155 -10.44 0.74 4.35
C TYR A 155 -11.03 2.15 4.32
N PRO A 156 -12.25 2.41 3.81
CA PRO A 156 -12.81 3.77 3.84
C PRO A 156 -12.89 4.36 5.26
N SER A 157 -13.22 3.50 6.23
CA SER A 157 -13.31 3.85 7.66
C SER A 157 -11.92 4.12 8.25
N LEU A 158 -10.96 3.23 7.96
CA LEU A 158 -9.58 3.37 8.41
C LEU A 158 -8.89 4.58 7.79
N SER A 159 -9.03 4.77 6.47
CA SER A 159 -8.46 5.90 5.72
C SER A 159 -8.92 7.23 6.31
N THR A 160 -10.19 7.33 6.73
CA THR A 160 -10.71 8.52 7.44
C THR A 160 -9.99 8.73 8.77
N LEU A 161 -9.81 7.68 9.57
CA LEU A 161 -9.09 7.77 10.85
C LEU A 161 -7.61 8.15 10.67
N TYR A 162 -6.91 7.56 9.70
CA TYR A 162 -5.52 7.92 9.39
C TYR A 162 -5.42 9.36 8.90
N ALA A 163 -6.33 9.80 8.01
CA ALA A 163 -6.35 11.17 7.52
C ALA A 163 -6.61 12.18 8.65
N LEU A 164 -7.48 11.86 9.61
CA LEU A 164 -7.71 12.69 10.79
C LEU A 164 -6.50 12.73 11.73
N ASN A 165 -5.80 11.60 11.91
CA ASN A 165 -4.62 11.53 12.77
C ASN A 165 -3.44 12.31 12.21
N ASN A 166 -3.23 12.24 10.89
CA ASN A 166 -2.06 12.82 10.23
C ASN A 166 -2.37 14.14 9.51
N GLU A 167 -3.54 14.75 9.79
CA GLU A 167 -4.06 15.90 9.04
C GLU A 167 -3.07 17.07 8.96
N GLN A 168 -2.38 17.37 10.06
CA GLN A 168 -1.42 18.48 10.11
C GLN A 168 -0.17 18.18 9.26
N GLU A 169 0.40 16.99 9.41
CA GLU A 169 1.62 16.60 8.70
C GLU A 169 1.37 16.46 7.19
N ASP A 170 0.28 15.81 6.81
CA ASP A 170 -0.12 15.64 5.40
C ASP A 170 -0.43 17.00 4.75
N ARG A 171 -0.98 17.97 5.49
CA ARG A 171 -1.20 19.34 4.99
C ARG A 171 0.11 20.07 4.68
N HIS A 172 1.08 20.04 5.61
CA HIS A 172 2.39 20.66 5.39
C HIS A 172 3.18 19.99 4.27
N TYR A 173 3.10 18.67 4.19
CA TYR A 173 3.64 17.89 3.08
C TYR A 173 3.03 18.33 1.74
N TRP A 174 1.69 18.38 1.64
CA TRP A 174 0.98 18.76 0.42
C TRP A 174 1.31 20.18 -0.07
N GLU A 175 1.34 21.16 0.83
CA GLU A 175 1.69 22.54 0.47
C GLU A 175 3.07 22.66 -0.17
N ARG A 176 4.06 21.88 0.28
CA ARG A 176 5.40 21.84 -0.33
C ARG A 176 5.42 21.07 -1.62
N LEU A 177 4.70 19.96 -1.67
CA LEU A 177 4.56 19.17 -2.88
C LEU A 177 4.05 20.05 -4.02
N LEU A 178 3.07 20.92 -3.75
CA LEU A 178 2.59 21.93 -4.71
C LEU A 178 3.66 22.95 -5.11
N LYS A 179 4.52 23.40 -4.20
CA LYS A 179 5.62 24.33 -4.52
C LYS A 179 6.67 23.67 -5.42
N TRP A 180 7.08 22.45 -5.13
CA TRP A 180 8.09 21.73 -5.90
C TRP A 180 7.57 21.26 -7.25
N ASN A 181 6.30 20.89 -7.34
CA ASN A 181 5.65 20.58 -8.61
C ASN A 181 5.44 21.79 -9.53
N LYS A 182 5.76 23.03 -9.11
CA LYS A 182 5.83 24.18 -10.02
C LYS A 182 7.14 24.21 -10.83
N GLN A 183 8.18 23.53 -10.34
CA GLN A 183 9.49 23.50 -10.99
C GLN A 183 9.50 22.51 -12.16
N SER A 184 10.30 22.81 -13.20
CA SER A 184 10.56 21.88 -14.31
C SER A 184 11.30 20.64 -13.82
N ASP A 185 11.31 19.57 -14.63
CA ASP A 185 11.98 18.32 -14.27
C ASP A 185 13.46 18.55 -13.98
N LEU A 186 14.16 19.29 -14.87
CA LEU A 186 15.58 19.62 -14.69
C LEU A 186 15.85 20.42 -13.41
N ALA A 187 15.04 21.46 -13.14
CA ALA A 187 15.24 22.30 -11.96
C ALA A 187 14.99 21.53 -10.66
N LEU A 188 13.99 20.65 -10.64
CA LEU A 188 13.71 19.81 -9.49
C LEU A 188 14.81 18.77 -9.28
N MET A 189 15.23 18.06 -10.33
CA MET A 189 16.31 17.05 -10.25
C MET A 189 17.63 17.69 -9.76
N THR A 190 17.97 18.88 -10.25
CA THR A 190 19.14 19.64 -9.78
C THR A 190 19.01 20.03 -8.31
N PHE A 191 17.85 20.51 -7.88
CA PHE A 191 17.60 20.88 -6.48
C PHE A 191 17.70 19.67 -5.53
N LEU A 192 17.21 18.51 -5.96
CA LEU A 192 17.26 17.27 -5.19
C LEU A 192 18.65 16.61 -5.17
N GLY A 193 19.59 17.11 -5.98
CA GLY A 193 20.94 16.55 -6.07
C GLY A 193 21.04 15.28 -6.90
N VAL A 194 20.14 15.08 -7.88
CA VAL A 194 20.25 13.97 -8.83
C VAL A 194 21.48 14.19 -9.70
N ASP A 195 22.28 13.15 -9.92
CA ASP A 195 23.46 13.22 -10.78
C ASP A 195 23.07 13.47 -12.26
N GLU A 196 23.87 14.28 -12.97
CA GLU A 196 23.71 14.61 -14.39
C GLU A 196 23.61 13.35 -15.27
N LYS A 197 24.25 12.24 -14.88
CA LYS A 197 24.16 10.96 -15.59
C LYS A 197 22.73 10.43 -15.70
N PHE A 198 21.89 10.66 -14.70
CA PHE A 198 20.48 10.25 -14.71
C PHE A 198 19.58 11.26 -15.43
N MET A 199 19.93 12.55 -15.37
CA MET A 199 19.23 13.58 -16.15
C MET A 199 19.42 13.37 -17.65
N SER A 200 20.63 12.98 -18.04
CA SER A 200 21.01 12.80 -19.45
C SER A 200 20.31 11.60 -20.12
N LEU A 201 19.71 10.68 -19.36
CA LEU A 201 18.99 9.52 -19.90
C LEU A 201 17.79 9.90 -20.77
N LYS A 202 17.07 10.96 -20.39
CA LYS A 202 15.94 11.51 -21.17
C LYS A 202 16.31 12.75 -21.97
N PHE A 203 17.42 13.40 -21.62
CA PHE A 203 17.87 14.65 -22.24
C PHE A 203 19.27 14.56 -22.91
N PRO A 204 19.60 13.51 -23.69
CA PRO A 204 20.95 13.30 -24.20
C PRO A 204 21.46 14.43 -25.12
N ASP A 205 20.57 15.01 -25.95
CA ASP A 205 20.95 16.05 -26.92
C ASP A 205 20.67 17.49 -26.44
N LYS A 206 20.08 17.67 -25.25
CA LYS A 206 19.51 18.98 -24.81
C LYS A 206 20.31 19.68 -23.72
N ILE A 207 21.26 19.00 -23.07
CA ILE A 207 22.12 19.61 -22.03
C ILE A 207 23.29 20.37 -22.67
N PHE A 208 23.88 19.83 -23.75
CA PHE A 208 25.04 20.43 -24.42
C PHE A 208 24.67 21.42 -25.55
N THR A 209 23.48 21.31 -26.15
CA THR A 209 23.07 22.11 -27.32
C THR A 209 22.05 23.19 -26.95
N MET A 210 22.56 24.27 -26.37
CA MET A 210 22.12 25.67 -26.54
C MET A 210 20.61 26.01 -26.68
N GLU A 211 19.68 25.39 -25.95
CA GLU A 211 18.35 26.01 -25.70
C GLU A 211 17.86 25.75 -24.26
N ARG A 212 18.53 26.39 -23.28
CA ARG A 212 18.14 26.41 -21.86
C ARG A 212 16.66 26.82 -21.62
N ASN A 213 16.03 27.47 -22.62
CA ASN A 213 14.64 27.92 -22.61
C ASN A 213 13.61 26.82 -22.97
N ARG A 214 14.00 25.73 -23.65
CA ARG A 214 13.10 24.59 -23.95
C ARG A 214 13.17 23.48 -22.91
N VAL A 215 14.33 23.32 -22.25
CA VAL A 215 14.51 22.33 -21.18
C VAL A 215 13.86 22.79 -19.87
N SER A 216 13.71 24.10 -19.68
CA SER A 216 12.97 24.70 -18.57
C SER A 216 11.45 24.57 -18.67
N SER A 217 10.89 24.12 -19.81
CA SER A 217 9.46 23.85 -19.97
C SER A 217 9.07 22.38 -19.86
N ILE A 218 10.04 21.46 -19.88
CA ILE A 218 9.77 20.01 -19.80
C ILE A 218 9.36 19.66 -18.36
N LYS A 219 8.22 18.99 -18.26
CA LYS A 219 7.60 18.65 -16.99
C LYS A 219 6.88 17.31 -17.12
N ASP A 220 7.03 16.47 -16.10
CA ASP A 220 6.33 15.18 -15.97
C ASP A 220 6.70 14.17 -17.08
N GLU A 221 7.94 14.20 -17.62
CA GLU A 221 8.40 13.28 -18.67
C GLU A 221 9.40 12.23 -18.17
N CYS A 222 10.07 12.47 -17.04
CA CYS A 222 11.06 11.53 -16.49
C CYS A 222 10.41 10.51 -15.55
N PHE A 223 10.82 9.24 -15.66
CA PHE A 223 10.41 8.13 -14.77
C PHE A 223 8.89 7.90 -14.66
N THR A 224 8.14 8.12 -15.74
CA THR A 224 6.66 8.01 -15.75
C THR A 224 6.15 6.66 -15.21
N ASN A 225 6.75 5.54 -15.63
CA ASN A 225 6.34 4.22 -15.16
C ASN A 225 6.54 4.04 -13.64
N ALA A 226 7.63 4.57 -13.09
CA ALA A 226 7.89 4.51 -11.67
C ALA A 226 6.94 5.42 -10.89
N ILE A 227 6.60 6.59 -11.46
CA ILE A 227 5.60 7.51 -10.90
C ILE A 227 4.24 6.83 -10.83
N ASP A 228 3.79 6.21 -11.92
CA ASP A 228 2.52 5.50 -12.01
C ASP A 228 2.49 4.30 -11.04
N ALA A 229 3.59 3.54 -10.96
CA ALA A 229 3.74 2.45 -10.01
C ALA A 229 3.57 2.93 -8.56
N LEU A 230 4.19 4.06 -8.20
CA LEU A 230 4.11 4.60 -6.84
C LEU A 230 2.71 5.13 -6.51
N GLN A 231 1.99 5.69 -7.50
CA GLN A 231 0.62 6.15 -7.31
C GLN A 231 -0.34 5.03 -6.90
N HIS A 232 -0.05 3.78 -7.26
CA HIS A 232 -0.85 2.63 -6.83
C HIS A 232 -0.92 2.44 -5.32
N ILE A 233 0.01 3.01 -4.54
CA ILE A 233 -0.08 3.02 -3.06
C ILE A 233 -1.42 3.59 -2.59
N SER A 234 -1.95 4.62 -3.28
CA SER A 234 -3.21 5.29 -2.89
C SER A 234 -4.45 4.46 -3.21
N THR A 235 -4.34 3.51 -4.14
CA THR A 235 -5.45 2.65 -4.59
C THR A 235 -5.41 1.25 -3.99
N ALA A 236 -4.27 0.86 -3.42
CA ALA A 236 -4.10 -0.43 -2.75
C ALA A 236 -4.79 -0.46 -1.38
N PHE A 237 -5.37 -1.61 -1.02
CA PHE A 237 -6.14 -1.78 0.21
C PHE A 237 -5.37 -2.52 1.32
N THR A 238 -4.35 -3.30 0.97
CA THR A 238 -3.55 -4.06 1.94
C THR A 238 -2.16 -3.46 2.11
N ALA A 239 -1.54 -3.70 3.28
CA ALA A 239 -0.16 -3.26 3.52
C ALA A 239 0.81 -3.94 2.53
N PHE A 240 0.58 -5.21 2.22
CA PHE A 240 1.38 -5.96 1.25
C PHE A 240 1.27 -5.38 -0.17
N ASP A 241 0.07 -5.07 -0.66
CA ASP A 241 -0.09 -4.48 -2.00
C ASP A 241 0.57 -3.11 -2.11
N LYS A 242 0.55 -2.31 -1.02
CA LYS A 242 1.27 -1.04 -0.95
C LYS A 242 2.79 -1.26 -0.99
N LEU A 243 3.32 -2.27 -0.30
CA LEU A 243 4.74 -2.65 -0.39
C LEU A 243 5.11 -3.14 -1.80
N GLN A 244 4.22 -3.87 -2.47
CA GLN A 244 4.43 -4.30 -3.85
C GLN A 244 4.48 -3.13 -4.84
N ALA A 245 3.61 -2.13 -4.66
CA ALA A 245 3.68 -0.89 -5.45
C ALA A 245 5.03 -0.16 -5.25
N ILE A 246 5.57 -0.16 -4.02
CA ILE A 246 6.91 0.38 -3.73
C ILE A 246 7.98 -0.44 -4.46
N ARG A 247 7.96 -1.78 -4.34
CA ARG A 247 8.92 -2.65 -5.05
C ARG A 247 8.90 -2.40 -6.55
N GLN A 248 7.70 -2.37 -7.15
CA GLN A 248 7.52 -2.08 -8.57
C GLN A 248 8.13 -0.71 -8.95
N THR A 249 8.02 0.29 -8.08
CA THR A 249 8.62 1.61 -8.30
C THR A 249 10.15 1.51 -8.43
N PHE A 250 10.81 0.78 -7.51
CA PHE A 250 12.26 0.55 -7.59
C PHE A 250 12.66 -0.24 -8.84
N GLU A 251 11.89 -1.27 -9.19
CA GLU A 251 12.11 -2.05 -10.41
C GLU A 251 11.99 -1.17 -11.68
N GLU A 252 11.00 -0.29 -11.77
CA GLU A 252 10.84 0.61 -12.91
C GLU A 252 11.94 1.67 -12.99
N ILE A 253 12.42 2.18 -11.85
CA ILE A 253 13.61 3.06 -11.80
C ILE A 253 14.84 2.31 -12.34
N ASN A 254 15.06 1.08 -11.87
CA ASN A 254 16.17 0.25 -12.29
C ASN A 254 16.11 -0.05 -13.80
N LYS A 255 14.94 -0.43 -14.31
CA LYS A 255 14.73 -0.69 -15.75
C LYS A 255 15.04 0.54 -16.60
N GLU A 256 14.62 1.72 -16.17
CA GLU A 256 14.86 2.95 -16.93
C GLU A 256 16.35 3.33 -16.96
N VAL A 257 17.05 3.18 -15.82
CA VAL A 257 18.50 3.43 -15.74
C VAL A 257 19.28 2.38 -16.52
N GLN A 258 18.90 1.11 -16.45
CA GLN A 258 19.57 0.03 -17.17
C GLN A 258 19.47 0.18 -18.69
N LYS A 259 18.35 0.70 -19.21
CA LYS A 259 18.20 1.00 -20.65
C LYS A 259 19.19 2.05 -21.15
N GLY A 260 19.57 3.00 -20.30
CA GLY A 260 20.42 4.13 -20.71
C GLY A 260 21.90 3.98 -20.33
N LEU A 261 22.19 3.45 -19.14
CA LEU A 261 23.53 3.32 -18.57
C LEU A 261 24.06 1.88 -18.54
N GLY A 262 23.25 0.89 -18.92
CA GLY A 262 23.61 -0.52 -18.85
C GLY A 262 23.61 -1.06 -17.42
N ASP A 263 24.54 -1.95 -17.10
CA ASP A 263 24.64 -2.54 -15.76
C ASP A 263 25.18 -1.50 -14.76
N PHE A 264 24.27 -0.86 -14.02
CA PHE A 264 24.58 0.21 -13.07
C PHE A 264 24.38 -0.27 -11.63
N LEU A 265 25.40 -0.11 -10.79
CA LEU A 265 25.34 -0.41 -9.37
C LEU A 265 24.88 0.80 -8.57
N TRP A 266 23.77 0.66 -7.86
CA TRP A 266 23.24 1.73 -7.01
C TRP A 266 24.03 1.89 -5.71
N ASN A 267 24.30 3.14 -5.37
CA ASN A 267 24.57 3.57 -4.00
C ASN A 267 23.39 4.43 -3.50
N MET A 268 23.31 4.66 -2.19
CA MET A 268 22.19 5.43 -1.62
C MET A 268 22.23 6.91 -1.99
N ASP A 269 23.41 7.48 -2.23
CA ASP A 269 23.56 8.88 -2.64
C ASP A 269 23.02 9.13 -4.06
N ASP A 270 23.08 8.12 -4.94
CA ASP A 270 22.52 8.14 -6.28
C ASP A 270 21.02 7.78 -6.28
N LEU A 271 20.64 6.76 -5.52
CA LEU A 271 19.27 6.23 -5.51
C LEU A 271 18.28 7.17 -4.82
N PHE A 272 18.65 7.74 -3.67
CA PHE A 272 17.73 8.52 -2.86
C PHE A 272 17.23 9.80 -3.58
N PRO A 273 18.09 10.63 -4.22
CA PRO A 273 17.62 11.79 -4.99
C PRO A 273 16.68 11.44 -6.14
N VAL A 274 16.96 10.34 -6.86
CA VAL A 274 16.11 9.85 -7.96
C VAL A 274 14.75 9.40 -7.41
N PHE A 275 14.77 8.64 -6.32
CA PHE A 275 13.55 8.20 -5.66
C PHE A 275 12.73 9.39 -5.12
N GLN A 276 13.40 10.37 -4.51
CA GLN A 276 12.78 11.61 -4.03
C GLN A 276 12.08 12.36 -5.16
N TYR A 277 12.71 12.44 -6.33
CA TYR A 277 12.10 13.03 -7.52
C TYR A 277 10.80 12.30 -7.90
N VAL A 278 10.82 10.97 -7.93
CA VAL A 278 9.63 10.15 -8.23
C VAL A 278 8.52 10.39 -7.20
N VAL A 279 8.84 10.40 -5.90
CA VAL A 279 7.86 10.70 -4.82
C VAL A 279 7.21 12.07 -5.03
N VAL A 280 8.00 13.08 -5.38
CA VAL A 280 7.50 14.45 -5.59
C VAL A 280 6.57 14.51 -6.80
N ARG A 281 6.92 13.83 -7.89
CA ARG A 281 6.13 13.79 -9.13
C ARG A 281 4.90 12.89 -9.04
N ALA A 282 4.90 11.88 -8.17
CA ALA A 282 3.75 11.02 -7.91
C ALA A 282 2.56 11.78 -7.30
N ARG A 283 2.79 12.94 -6.65
CA ARG A 283 1.72 13.83 -6.15
C ARG A 283 0.71 13.13 -5.24
N ILE A 284 1.17 12.15 -4.46
CA ILE A 284 0.32 11.40 -3.53
C ILE A 284 -0.06 12.34 -2.38
N ARG A 285 -1.36 12.61 -2.17
CA ARG A 285 -1.81 13.66 -1.24
C ARG A 285 -1.59 13.30 0.23
N ASN A 286 -2.00 12.11 0.64
CA ASN A 286 -2.00 11.68 2.04
C ASN A 286 -0.89 10.63 2.29
N LEU A 287 0.31 10.87 1.75
CA LEU A 287 1.39 9.90 1.80
C LEU A 287 1.77 9.51 3.25
N GLY A 288 1.72 10.45 4.20
CA GLY A 288 1.95 10.16 5.61
C GLY A 288 0.93 9.18 6.18
N SER A 289 -0.36 9.39 5.87
CA SER A 289 -1.43 8.44 6.23
C SER A 289 -1.20 7.04 5.68
N GLU A 290 -0.79 6.93 4.42
CA GLU A 290 -0.50 5.63 3.80
C GLU A 290 0.73 4.94 4.42
N ILE A 291 1.76 5.71 4.77
CA ILE A 291 2.95 5.20 5.48
C ILE A 291 2.55 4.66 6.84
N HIS A 292 1.78 5.41 7.63
CA HIS A 292 1.32 4.94 8.95
C HIS A 292 0.45 3.69 8.83
N PHE A 293 -0.41 3.62 7.82
CA PHE A 293 -1.21 2.44 7.54
C PHE A 293 -0.35 1.20 7.29
N VAL A 294 0.67 1.31 6.44
CA VAL A 294 1.59 0.20 6.17
C VAL A 294 2.37 -0.15 7.45
N ASP A 295 2.82 0.83 8.22
CA ASP A 295 3.59 0.58 9.44
C ASP A 295 2.80 -0.21 10.49
N ASP A 296 1.52 0.12 10.64
CA ASP A 296 0.63 -0.53 11.60
C ASP A 296 0.18 -1.93 11.16
N LEU A 297 -0.03 -2.17 9.87
CA LEU A 297 -0.62 -3.42 9.37
C LEU A 297 0.38 -4.36 8.67
N MET A 298 1.62 -3.94 8.45
CA MET A 298 2.69 -4.77 7.90
C MET A 298 3.14 -5.84 8.90
N GLU A 299 3.39 -7.04 8.38
CA GLU A 299 3.89 -8.16 9.16
C GLU A 299 5.40 -8.05 9.43
N ARG A 300 5.84 -8.57 10.58
CA ARG A 300 7.24 -8.43 11.03
C ARG A 300 8.27 -9.03 10.07
N HIS A 301 7.92 -10.07 9.32
CA HIS A 301 8.84 -10.71 8.38
C HIS A 301 9.16 -9.82 7.16
N PHE A 302 8.28 -8.87 6.81
CA PHE A 302 8.56 -7.89 5.76
C PHE A 302 9.43 -6.72 6.24
N GLN A 303 9.51 -6.48 7.55
CA GLN A 303 10.24 -5.34 8.12
C GLN A 303 11.77 -5.47 7.96
N ASN A 304 12.30 -6.70 7.93
CA ASN A 304 13.73 -6.96 7.98
C ASN A 304 14.37 -7.29 6.61
N GLY A 305 13.58 -7.31 5.52
CA GLY A 305 14.06 -7.58 4.15
C GLY A 305 14.18 -6.31 3.28
N GLU A 306 14.51 -6.45 1.98
CA GLU A 306 14.45 -5.35 0.99
C GLU A 306 13.15 -4.57 1.10
N LEU A 307 11.99 -5.23 1.21
CA LEU A 307 10.71 -4.52 1.24
C LEU A 307 10.68 -3.54 2.42
N GLY A 308 11.24 -3.92 3.56
CA GLY A 308 11.44 -3.05 4.71
C GLY A 308 12.43 -1.92 4.43
N ILE A 309 13.52 -2.19 3.72
CA ILE A 309 14.51 -1.18 3.31
C ILE A 309 13.89 -0.17 2.32
N MET A 310 13.24 -0.65 1.26
CA MET A 310 12.52 0.15 0.26
C MET A 310 11.41 0.98 0.92
N PHE A 311 10.66 0.40 1.84
CA PHE A 311 9.64 1.12 2.61
C PHE A 311 10.27 2.19 3.52
N THR A 312 11.42 1.88 4.15
CA THR A 312 12.18 2.86 4.93
C THR A 312 12.63 4.03 4.06
N THR A 313 13.03 3.79 2.80
CA THR A 313 13.34 4.86 1.85
C THR A 313 12.13 5.78 1.61
N VAL A 314 10.91 5.23 1.46
CA VAL A 314 9.68 6.03 1.37
C VAL A 314 9.44 6.86 2.64
N LYS A 315 9.62 6.26 3.82
CA LYS A 315 9.50 6.98 5.10
C LYS A 315 10.47 8.16 5.17
N VAL A 316 11.73 7.92 4.83
CA VAL A 316 12.78 8.95 4.82
C VAL A 316 12.46 10.02 3.78
N SER A 317 11.95 9.66 2.61
CA SER A 317 11.52 10.62 1.59
C SER A 317 10.39 11.54 2.06
N ASN A 318 9.38 10.98 2.75
CA ASN A 318 8.32 11.75 3.38
C ASN A 318 8.86 12.63 4.53
N MET A 319 9.74 12.08 5.36
CA MET A 319 10.37 12.82 6.46
C MET A 319 11.27 13.96 5.95
N PHE A 320 12.05 13.75 4.89
CA PHE A 320 12.90 14.75 4.25
C PHE A 320 12.06 15.88 3.68
N ASN A 321 10.98 15.53 2.96
CA ASN A 321 9.98 16.49 2.54
C ASN A 321 9.50 17.29 3.74
N ASN A 322 9.20 16.63 4.87
CA ASN A 322 8.77 17.20 6.15
C ASN A 322 9.80 18.07 6.89
N LEU A 323 11.08 17.71 6.88
CA LEU A 323 12.17 18.37 7.61
C LEU A 323 12.63 19.68 6.94
N LEU A 324 12.51 19.81 5.62
CA LEU A 324 12.82 21.09 4.95
C LEU A 324 11.97 22.27 5.45
N HIS A 325 10.83 22.00 6.11
CA HIS A 325 10.07 23.02 6.83
C HIS A 325 10.86 23.62 8.00
N ILE A 326 11.55 22.80 8.78
CA ILE A 326 12.31 23.28 9.95
C ILE A 326 13.50 24.12 9.49
N MET A 327 14.22 23.70 8.43
CA MET A 327 15.37 24.47 7.95
C MET A 327 14.99 25.79 7.28
N HIS A 328 13.95 25.83 6.45
CA HIS A 328 13.50 27.10 5.85
C HIS A 328 12.76 28.03 6.82
N SER A 329 11.95 27.49 7.74
CA SER A 329 11.33 28.31 8.80
C SER A 329 12.37 28.88 9.76
N SER A 330 13.47 28.14 10.00
CA SER A 330 14.62 28.65 10.78
C SER A 330 15.43 29.70 10.01
N GLN A 331 15.62 29.54 8.69
CA GLN A 331 16.29 30.56 7.87
C GLN A 331 15.47 31.86 7.74
N ILE A 332 14.13 31.78 7.69
CA ILE A 332 13.26 32.96 7.72
C ILE A 332 13.31 33.65 9.10
N CYS A 333 13.45 32.90 10.19
CA CYS A 333 13.61 33.48 11.53
C CYS A 333 14.97 34.17 11.72
N VAL A 334 16.06 33.65 11.12
CA VAL A 334 17.38 34.28 11.16
C VAL A 334 17.46 35.56 10.31
N GLN A 335 16.66 35.68 9.24
CA GLN A 335 16.57 36.92 8.46
C GLN A 335 15.64 37.99 9.08
N CYS A 336 14.71 37.61 9.96
CA CYS A 336 13.83 38.57 10.67
C CYS A 336 14.42 39.09 11.99
N GLY A 337 15.56 38.55 12.44
CA GLY A 337 16.30 38.98 13.65
C GLY A 337 17.45 39.95 13.41
N LYS A 338 17.58 40.51 12.20
CA LYS A 338 18.51 41.61 11.89
C LYS A 338 17.74 42.77 11.29
N LEU A 339 17.06 43.51 12.16
CA LEU A 339 16.68 44.91 11.95
C LEU A 339 17.29 45.74 13.08
#